data_AF-A0A4R9EUZ8-F1
#
_entry.id   AF-A0A4R9EUZ8-F1
#
_cell.length_a   1.000
_cell.length_b   1.000
_cell.length_c   1.000
_cell.angle_alpha   90.00
_cell.angle_beta   90.00
_cell.angle_gamma   90.00
#
_symmetry.space_group_name_H-M   'P 1'
#
loop_
_entity.id
_entity.type
_entity.pdbx_description
1 polymer ?
#
loop_
_entity_poly.entity_id
_entity_poly.type
_entity_poly.pdbx_seq_one_letter_code
_entity_poly.pdbx_strand_id
1 'polypeptide(L)'
;MTPHISRKRSTLAIATAVAAGALLAAGLTTGASAQPDQNVSAASPVKLSATARAGLLQDANAEKAATAEKIGLGAKEKLVVRDVVKDRDGTTHTRYERTYDGLPVLGGDLVVHTAKSGKVKSVTKAAKATIKVASTSAKIATKAAAASAESTAAKTGDTKKADAQAPRKVVWAASGKPVLAHETIVTGVQKDGTPSKLHVITDAATGKKLFQHQAIETGAGHSQYSGDVEVGSKKGGSGFDLTDDSRGGHSTYDLAHSESGEGKIVTDDDDTWGTGKPEDAQTAAVDAAYGAQLTWDYYKAVHGREGIKGDGKGATSRVHYGKAYVNAFWDDSCFCMTYGDGEGDKKPLTSIDVAGHEMTHGVTAATGNMEYSGESGGLNEATSDIFGSSVEFNAKNAEDVGDYLIGEEIDINGDGSPLRYMDKPSKDSNSLDNWSEDAGNVDVHYSSGIANHFFYLLSEGSGAKEINGVKYDSPTADGSKVEGIGRDKAEKIWFKALTTYFTTTTQYKDAREGTLKAATDLYGADSAEAKGVAAAWAGVNVK
;
A
#
# COMPACT_ATOMS: atom_id res chain seq x y z
N MET A 1 35.52 -47.75 -33.57
CA MET A 1 35.42 -49.22 -33.62
C MET A 1 34.28 -49.67 -32.71
N THR A 2 33.08 -49.86 -33.25
CA THR A 2 32.22 -50.99 -32.82
C THR A 2 32.93 -52.28 -33.28
N PRO A 3 32.74 -53.49 -32.68
CA PRO A 3 31.40 -54.06 -32.44
C PRO A 3 31.25 -55.22 -31.41
N HIS A 4 30.03 -55.77 -31.36
CA HIS A 4 29.61 -57.19 -31.12
C HIS A 4 29.66 -57.77 -29.69
N ILE A 5 28.51 -58.10 -29.05
CA ILE A 5 27.47 -59.14 -29.32
C ILE A 5 27.98 -60.58 -29.20
N SER A 6 27.43 -61.35 -28.24
CA SER A 6 26.96 -62.76 -28.38
C SER A 6 26.49 -63.31 -27.01
N ARG A 7 25.16 -63.43 -26.77
CA ARG A 7 24.29 -64.64 -26.84
C ARG A 7 24.48 -65.73 -25.76
N LYS A 8 23.38 -66.02 -25.04
CA LYS A 8 22.58 -67.28 -24.97
C LYS A 8 21.38 -67.02 -24.00
N ARG A 9 20.10 -67.05 -24.43
CA ARG A 9 19.15 -68.18 -24.55
C ARG A 9 19.23 -69.18 -23.38
N SER A 10 18.18 -69.64 -22.69
CA SER A 10 16.75 -69.34 -22.54
C SER A 10 16.20 -70.51 -21.70
N THR A 11 15.31 -70.31 -20.72
CA THR A 11 14.10 -71.14 -20.47
C THR A 11 13.29 -70.61 -19.29
N LEU A 12 11.99 -70.88 -19.40
CA LEU A 12 10.82 -70.30 -18.75
C LEU A 12 10.13 -71.35 -17.85
N ALA A 13 9.59 -70.95 -16.69
CA ALA A 13 8.40 -71.52 -16.02
C ALA A 13 8.18 -70.73 -14.70
N ILE A 14 7.26 -69.75 -14.62
CA ILE A 14 5.83 -69.85 -14.23
C ILE A 14 5.59 -70.47 -12.85
N ALA A 15 5.19 -69.66 -11.87
CA ALA A 15 3.90 -69.74 -11.13
C ALA A 15 3.95 -69.08 -9.73
N THR A 16 3.27 -67.93 -9.62
CA THR A 16 2.32 -67.51 -8.55
C THR A 16 2.58 -67.72 -7.04
N ALA A 17 2.53 -66.57 -6.33
CA ALA A 17 1.60 -66.23 -5.23
C ALA A 17 2.19 -65.91 -3.82
N VAL A 18 2.08 -64.61 -3.51
CA VAL A 18 1.50 -63.96 -2.30
C VAL A 18 2.18 -64.17 -0.91
N ALA A 19 2.86 -63.07 -0.54
CA ALA A 19 2.78 -62.29 0.71
C ALA A 19 3.31 -62.79 2.08
N ALA A 20 3.99 -61.80 2.71
CA ALA A 20 3.99 -61.41 4.12
C ALA A 20 5.15 -61.87 5.03
N GLY A 21 5.70 -60.89 5.76
CA GLY A 21 6.66 -61.00 6.88
C GLY A 21 7.95 -60.21 6.61
N ALA A 22 8.53 -59.41 7.50
CA ALA A 22 8.18 -58.97 8.84
C ALA A 22 9.03 -57.72 9.21
N LEU A 23 8.45 -56.92 10.11
CA LEU A 23 8.97 -55.99 11.12
C LEU A 23 10.50 -55.84 11.42
N LEU A 24 10.81 -54.56 11.75
CA LEU A 24 11.71 -54.00 12.79
C LEU A 24 13.22 -53.81 12.52
N ALA A 25 13.66 -52.55 12.55
CA ALA A 25 14.51 -52.00 13.63
C ALA A 25 14.60 -50.46 13.56
N ALA A 26 14.71 -49.85 14.73
CA ALA A 26 14.47 -48.46 15.05
C ALA A 26 15.69 -47.53 14.90
N GLY A 27 15.41 -46.24 14.72
CA GLY A 27 16.32 -45.12 14.98
C GLY A 27 15.53 -43.98 15.61
N LEU A 28 15.45 -43.96 16.94
CA LEU A 28 14.86 -42.89 17.74
C LEU A 28 15.83 -41.70 17.82
N THR A 29 15.38 -40.51 17.43
CA THR A 29 15.89 -39.25 17.99
C THR A 29 14.75 -38.55 18.70
N THR A 30 14.97 -38.32 19.98
CA THR A 30 14.11 -37.62 20.93
C THR A 30 13.85 -36.18 20.49
N GLY A 31 12.59 -35.88 20.17
CA GLY A 31 12.05 -34.53 20.12
C GLY A 31 10.83 -34.47 21.03
N ALA A 32 10.83 -33.51 21.95
CA ALA A 32 9.83 -33.32 22.99
C ALA A 32 8.39 -33.56 22.51
N SER A 33 7.64 -34.35 23.27
CA SER A 33 6.20 -34.48 23.14
C SER A 33 5.56 -33.10 23.32
N ALA A 34 5.14 -32.49 22.23
CA ALA A 34 4.15 -31.42 22.29
C ALA A 34 2.87 -32.05 22.84
N GLN A 35 2.57 -31.71 24.09
CA GLN A 35 1.28 -31.99 24.71
C GLN A 35 0.20 -31.40 23.78
N PRO A 36 -0.82 -32.16 23.34
CA PRO A 36 -1.91 -31.57 22.57
C PRO A 36 -2.57 -30.50 23.44
N ASP A 37 -2.75 -29.29 22.92
CA ASP A 37 -3.53 -28.24 23.57
C ASP A 37 -4.93 -28.79 23.91
N GLN A 38 -5.14 -29.16 25.16
CA GLN A 38 -6.37 -29.78 25.68
C GLN A 38 -7.56 -28.79 25.71
N ASN A 39 -7.37 -27.53 25.30
CA ASN A 39 -8.37 -26.46 25.36
C ASN A 39 -8.89 -26.00 23.98
N VAL A 40 -8.49 -26.64 22.87
CA VAL A 40 -8.96 -26.24 21.52
C VAL A 40 -9.98 -27.26 21.01
N SER A 41 -11.16 -26.76 20.64
CA SER A 41 -12.28 -27.59 20.18
C SER A 41 -11.89 -28.48 18.98
N ALA A 42 -12.44 -29.70 18.93
CA ALA A 42 -12.30 -30.58 17.78
C ALA A 42 -12.90 -30.00 16.50
N ALA A 43 -13.85 -29.06 16.63
CA ALA A 43 -14.45 -28.30 15.52
C ALA A 43 -13.68 -27.02 15.16
N SER A 44 -12.46 -26.83 15.70
CA SER A 44 -11.61 -25.70 15.31
C SER A 44 -10.81 -26.02 14.05
N PRO A 45 -10.57 -25.02 13.17
CA PRO A 45 -9.77 -25.20 11.97
C PRO A 45 -8.33 -25.61 12.31
N VAL A 46 -7.74 -26.46 11.46
CA VAL A 46 -6.30 -26.80 11.51
C VAL A 46 -5.52 -25.93 10.52
N LYS A 47 -4.34 -25.46 10.93
CA LYS A 47 -3.41 -24.76 10.03
C LYS A 47 -2.85 -25.77 9.01
N LEU A 48 -3.20 -25.59 7.74
CA LEU A 48 -2.72 -26.44 6.64
C LEU A 48 -1.45 -25.87 6.03
N SER A 49 -0.54 -26.74 5.56
CA SER A 49 0.54 -26.32 4.66
C SER A 49 -0.04 -25.89 3.31
N ALA A 50 0.70 -25.07 2.55
CA ALA A 50 0.29 -24.63 1.22
C ALA A 50 -0.04 -25.81 0.29
N THR A 51 0.80 -26.86 0.31
CA THR A 51 0.59 -28.09 -0.48
C THR A 51 -0.66 -28.85 -0.06
N ALA A 52 -0.91 -28.99 1.25
CA ALA A 52 -2.10 -29.67 1.75
C ALA A 52 -3.39 -28.92 1.37
N ARG A 53 -3.38 -27.58 1.48
CA ARG A 53 -4.51 -26.74 1.06
C ARG A 53 -4.75 -26.83 -0.45
N ALA A 54 -3.69 -26.82 -1.27
CA ALA A 54 -3.79 -26.97 -2.71
C ALA A 54 -4.41 -28.32 -3.11
N GLY A 55 -4.02 -29.41 -2.45
CA GLY A 55 -4.62 -30.73 -2.65
C GLY A 55 -6.13 -30.74 -2.36
N LEU A 56 -6.56 -30.18 -1.23
CA LEU A 56 -7.98 -30.09 -0.90
C LEU A 56 -8.79 -29.27 -1.92
N LEU A 57 -8.22 -28.16 -2.41
CA LEU A 57 -8.83 -27.36 -3.47
C LEU A 57 -8.95 -28.13 -4.79
N GLN A 58 -7.97 -28.96 -5.11
CA GLN A 58 -7.98 -29.81 -6.30
C GLN A 58 -9.06 -30.90 -6.18
N ASP A 59 -9.13 -31.58 -5.04
CA ASP A 59 -10.15 -32.61 -4.75
C ASP A 59 -11.56 -32.01 -4.83
N ALA A 60 -11.78 -30.87 -4.17
CA ALA A 60 -13.05 -30.15 -4.24
C ALA A 60 -13.40 -29.74 -5.69
N ASN A 61 -12.41 -29.38 -6.49
CA ASN A 61 -12.64 -29.02 -7.90
C ASN A 61 -13.02 -30.21 -8.77
N ALA A 62 -12.47 -31.39 -8.49
CA ALA A 62 -12.83 -32.63 -9.17
C ALA A 62 -14.27 -33.06 -8.81
N GLU A 63 -14.65 -32.91 -7.54
CA GLU A 63 -15.94 -33.39 -7.01
C GLU A 63 -17.11 -32.39 -7.13
N LYS A 64 -16.86 -31.17 -7.60
CA LYS A 64 -17.88 -30.09 -7.57
C LYS A 64 -19.15 -30.40 -8.36
N ALA A 65 -19.07 -31.20 -9.44
CA ALA A 65 -20.24 -31.60 -10.22
C ALA A 65 -21.11 -32.60 -9.44
N ALA A 66 -20.50 -33.67 -8.90
CA ALA A 66 -21.19 -34.63 -8.05
C ALA A 66 -21.74 -33.98 -6.77
N THR A 67 -21.01 -33.01 -6.21
CA THR A 67 -21.47 -32.21 -5.07
C THR A 67 -22.71 -31.40 -5.42
N ALA A 68 -22.76 -30.75 -6.59
CA ALA A 68 -23.92 -30.00 -7.04
C ALA A 68 -25.18 -30.88 -7.16
N GLU A 69 -25.02 -32.10 -7.71
CA GLU A 69 -26.11 -33.08 -7.79
C GLU A 69 -26.59 -33.52 -6.40
N LYS A 70 -25.64 -33.87 -5.51
CA LYS A 70 -25.93 -34.35 -4.16
C LYS A 70 -26.67 -33.33 -3.30
N ILE A 71 -26.43 -32.03 -3.50
CA ILE A 71 -27.10 -30.95 -2.77
C ILE A 71 -28.35 -30.40 -3.49
N GLY A 72 -28.76 -31.06 -4.57
CA GLY A 72 -30.00 -30.79 -5.29
C GLY A 72 -29.99 -29.47 -6.07
N LEU A 73 -28.86 -29.09 -6.67
CA LEU A 73 -28.82 -27.93 -7.57
C LEU A 73 -29.48 -28.26 -8.91
N GLY A 74 -30.15 -27.28 -9.51
CA GLY A 74 -30.76 -27.42 -10.83
C GLY A 74 -29.72 -27.56 -11.93
N ALA A 75 -30.11 -28.11 -13.09
CA ALA A 75 -29.19 -28.41 -14.19
C ALA A 75 -28.42 -27.20 -14.78
N LYS A 76 -28.94 -25.98 -14.58
CA LYS A 76 -28.27 -24.74 -15.00
C LYS A 76 -27.29 -24.21 -13.94
N GLU A 77 -27.33 -24.72 -12.73
CA GLU A 77 -26.52 -24.26 -11.62
C GLU A 77 -25.21 -25.07 -11.56
N LYS A 78 -24.06 -24.38 -11.54
CA LYS A 78 -22.76 -25.03 -11.34
C LYS A 78 -22.01 -24.39 -10.19
N LEU A 79 -21.18 -25.18 -9.52
CA LEU A 79 -20.32 -24.74 -8.43
C LEU A 79 -18.95 -24.31 -8.94
N VAL A 80 -18.38 -23.30 -8.30
CA VAL A 80 -16.98 -22.86 -8.49
C VAL A 80 -16.32 -22.84 -7.12
N VAL A 81 -15.31 -23.68 -6.90
CA VAL A 81 -14.60 -23.77 -5.61
C VAL A 81 -13.86 -22.48 -5.34
N ARG A 82 -14.01 -21.94 -4.13
CA ARG A 82 -13.24 -20.79 -3.64
C ARG A 82 -12.20 -21.16 -2.61
N ASP A 83 -12.62 -21.95 -1.62
CA ASP A 83 -11.75 -22.30 -0.50
C ASP A 83 -12.17 -23.62 0.15
N VAL A 84 -11.23 -24.25 0.84
CA VAL A 84 -11.48 -25.41 1.70
C VAL A 84 -10.78 -25.18 3.04
N VAL A 85 -11.57 -25.14 4.11
CA VAL A 85 -11.08 -25.19 5.49
C VAL A 85 -11.26 -26.61 6.01
N LYS A 86 -10.29 -27.09 6.80
CA LYS A 86 -10.37 -28.40 7.46
C LYS A 86 -10.29 -28.20 8.97
N ASP A 87 -11.15 -28.88 9.70
CA ASP A 87 -11.16 -28.90 11.16
C ASP A 87 -10.27 -30.03 11.70
N ARG A 88 -9.93 -29.92 12.98
CA ARG A 88 -9.14 -30.94 13.71
C ARG A 88 -9.83 -32.31 13.74
N ASP A 89 -11.16 -32.37 13.79
CA ASP A 89 -11.93 -33.61 13.70
C ASP A 89 -11.94 -34.24 12.29
N GLY A 90 -11.36 -33.54 11.30
CA GLY A 90 -11.29 -33.95 9.91
C GLY A 90 -12.49 -33.55 9.06
N THR A 91 -13.46 -32.81 9.61
CA THR A 91 -14.52 -32.15 8.85
C THR A 91 -13.90 -31.15 7.86
N THR A 92 -14.45 -31.07 6.66
CA THR A 92 -14.08 -30.05 5.68
C THR A 92 -15.25 -29.10 5.42
N HIS A 93 -14.92 -27.84 5.19
CA HIS A 93 -15.84 -26.76 4.87
C HIS A 93 -15.42 -26.19 3.52
N THR A 94 -16.11 -26.60 2.47
CA THR A 94 -15.81 -26.14 1.10
C THR A 94 -16.73 -24.99 0.75
N ARG A 95 -16.13 -23.82 0.46
CA ARG A 95 -16.84 -22.62 0.01
C ARG A 95 -16.94 -22.63 -1.50
N TYR A 96 -18.14 -22.37 -2.00
CA TYR A 96 -18.42 -22.33 -3.42
C TYR A 96 -19.13 -21.03 -3.81
N GLU A 97 -18.67 -20.43 -4.91
CA GLU A 97 -19.52 -19.58 -5.72
C GLU A 97 -20.45 -20.43 -6.59
N ARG A 98 -21.47 -19.78 -7.14
CA ARG A 98 -22.39 -20.40 -8.09
C ARG A 98 -22.42 -19.66 -9.40
N THR A 99 -22.67 -20.43 -10.46
CA THR A 99 -23.10 -19.90 -11.75
C THR A 99 -24.49 -20.43 -12.07
N TYR A 100 -25.26 -19.67 -12.85
CA TYR A 100 -26.54 -20.07 -13.43
C TYR A 100 -26.49 -19.84 -14.94
N ASP A 101 -26.55 -20.92 -15.73
CA ASP A 101 -26.43 -20.85 -17.19
C ASP A 101 -25.12 -20.18 -17.64
N GLY A 102 -24.04 -20.40 -16.87
CA GLY A 102 -22.74 -19.77 -17.07
C GLY A 102 -22.60 -18.35 -16.50
N LEU A 103 -23.67 -17.72 -16.01
CA LEU A 103 -23.63 -16.39 -15.40
C LEU A 103 -23.25 -16.48 -13.92
N PRO A 104 -22.37 -15.62 -13.38
CA PRO A 104 -22.11 -15.53 -11.95
C PRO A 104 -23.39 -15.24 -11.15
N VAL A 105 -23.56 -15.86 -9.98
CA VAL A 105 -24.69 -15.60 -9.07
C VAL A 105 -24.19 -14.83 -7.85
N LEU A 106 -24.49 -13.54 -7.79
CA LEU A 106 -24.12 -12.68 -6.66
C LEU A 106 -25.10 -12.87 -5.50
N GLY A 107 -24.56 -13.13 -4.29
CA GLY A 107 -25.35 -13.48 -3.10
C GLY A 107 -25.97 -14.87 -3.16
N GLY A 108 -25.44 -15.75 -4.03
CA GLY A 108 -25.91 -17.12 -4.18
C GLY A 108 -24.97 -18.17 -3.62
N ASP A 109 -23.80 -17.78 -3.09
CA ASP A 109 -22.75 -18.66 -2.60
C ASP A 109 -23.22 -19.63 -1.51
N LEU A 110 -22.44 -20.70 -1.30
CA LEU A 110 -22.76 -21.72 -0.30
C LEU A 110 -21.50 -22.36 0.27
N VAL A 111 -21.68 -22.98 1.44
CA VAL A 111 -20.66 -23.80 2.11
C VAL A 111 -21.21 -25.21 2.31
N VAL A 112 -20.47 -26.21 1.82
CA VAL A 112 -20.77 -27.62 2.08
C VAL A 112 -19.89 -28.12 3.22
N HIS A 113 -20.51 -28.60 4.29
CA HIS A 113 -19.83 -29.15 5.45
C HIS A 113 -19.82 -30.68 5.34
N THR A 114 -18.63 -31.27 5.22
CA THR A 114 -18.45 -32.70 4.95
C THR A 114 -17.67 -33.34 6.09
N ALA A 115 -18.21 -34.40 6.70
CA ALA A 115 -17.52 -35.14 7.74
C ALA A 115 -16.24 -35.81 7.21
N LYS A 116 -15.31 -36.19 8.10
CA LYS A 116 -14.11 -36.96 7.75
C LYS A 116 -14.40 -38.23 6.91
N SER A 117 -15.59 -38.80 7.03
CA SER A 117 -16.05 -39.95 6.25
C SER A 117 -16.49 -39.64 4.82
N GLY A 118 -16.49 -38.37 4.39
CA GLY A 118 -17.01 -37.93 3.09
C GLY A 118 -18.54 -37.70 3.05
N LYS A 119 -19.25 -37.93 4.16
CA LYS A 119 -20.70 -37.66 4.25
C LYS A 119 -20.95 -36.15 4.42
N VAL A 120 -21.83 -35.59 3.60
CA VAL A 120 -22.31 -34.20 3.77
C VAL A 120 -23.14 -34.12 5.05
N LYS A 121 -22.73 -33.27 5.99
CA LYS A 121 -23.41 -33.00 7.26
C LYS A 121 -24.52 -31.97 7.07
N SER A 122 -24.19 -30.86 6.41
CA SER A 122 -25.09 -29.74 6.17
C SER A 122 -24.60 -28.87 5.01
N VAL A 123 -25.48 -28.01 4.52
CA VAL A 123 -25.15 -26.99 3.51
C VAL A 123 -25.66 -25.65 3.99
N THR A 124 -24.77 -24.67 4.12
CA THR A 124 -25.12 -23.28 4.39
C THR A 124 -25.27 -22.57 3.06
N LYS A 125 -26.42 -21.95 2.78
CA LYS A 125 -26.69 -21.24 1.51
C LYS A 125 -26.97 -19.76 1.78
N ALA A 126 -26.33 -18.86 1.04
CA ALA A 126 -26.61 -17.42 1.09
C ALA A 126 -28.05 -17.12 0.61
N ALA A 127 -28.43 -17.68 -0.54
CA ALA A 127 -29.80 -17.61 -1.05
C ALA A 127 -30.58 -18.91 -0.76
N LYS A 128 -31.69 -18.79 -0.03
CA LYS A 128 -32.64 -19.91 0.22
C LYS A 128 -33.52 -20.22 -0.98
N ALA A 129 -33.81 -19.21 -1.81
CA ALA A 129 -34.59 -19.38 -3.03
C ALA A 129 -33.82 -20.20 -4.09
N THR A 130 -34.56 -20.98 -4.89
CA THR A 130 -33.99 -21.63 -6.08
C THR A 130 -33.49 -20.56 -7.04
N ILE A 131 -32.23 -20.65 -7.50
CA ILE A 131 -31.72 -19.70 -8.49
C ILE A 131 -32.37 -20.03 -9.83
N LYS A 132 -33.33 -19.20 -10.22
CA LYS A 132 -34.04 -19.33 -11.48
C LYS A 132 -34.47 -17.95 -11.92
N VAL A 133 -34.14 -17.61 -13.16
CA VAL A 133 -34.55 -16.37 -13.82
C VAL A 133 -35.43 -16.71 -15.02
N ALA A 134 -36.33 -15.80 -15.40
CA ALA A 134 -37.26 -16.02 -16.52
C ALA A 134 -36.53 -16.11 -17.87
N SER A 135 -35.39 -15.41 -18.00
CA SER A 135 -34.52 -15.41 -19.17
C SER A 135 -33.10 -15.01 -18.76
N THR A 136 -32.10 -15.45 -19.52
CA THR A 136 -30.69 -15.04 -19.43
C THR A 136 -30.30 -14.02 -20.52
N SER A 137 -31.30 -13.59 -21.29
CA SER A 137 -31.20 -12.48 -22.26
C SER A 137 -31.63 -11.18 -21.60
N ALA A 138 -30.72 -10.20 -21.58
CA ALA A 138 -31.03 -8.84 -21.13
C ALA A 138 -31.95 -8.15 -22.13
N LYS A 139 -32.89 -7.33 -21.66
CA LYS A 139 -33.76 -6.52 -22.53
C LYS A 139 -33.14 -5.16 -22.85
N ILE A 140 -32.26 -4.66 -21.99
CA ILE A 140 -31.51 -3.42 -22.23
C ILE A 140 -30.15 -3.73 -22.83
N ALA A 141 -29.68 -2.85 -23.71
CA ALA A 141 -28.32 -2.92 -24.25
C ALA A 141 -27.27 -2.64 -23.16
N THR A 142 -26.08 -3.22 -23.29
CA THR A 142 -24.95 -2.99 -22.35
C THR A 142 -24.61 -1.52 -22.19
N LYS A 143 -24.66 -0.73 -23.28
CA LYS A 143 -24.46 0.72 -23.23
C LYS A 143 -25.49 1.44 -22.34
N ALA A 144 -26.75 0.99 -22.36
CA ALA A 144 -27.80 1.56 -21.50
C ALA A 144 -27.60 1.16 -20.02
N ALA A 145 -27.13 -0.07 -19.76
CA ALA A 145 -26.77 -0.51 -18.41
C ALA A 145 -25.57 0.27 -17.84
N ALA A 146 -24.55 0.55 -18.66
CA ALA A 146 -23.40 1.37 -18.28
C ALA A 146 -23.83 2.80 -17.92
N ALA A 147 -24.62 3.45 -18.79
CA ALA A 147 -25.14 4.79 -18.53
C ALA A 147 -26.03 4.86 -17.26
N SER A 148 -26.82 3.81 -16.99
CA SER A 148 -27.61 3.73 -15.75
C SER A 148 -26.73 3.64 -14.50
N ALA A 149 -25.62 2.91 -14.59
CA ALA A 149 -24.64 2.80 -13.51
C ALA A 149 -23.89 4.12 -13.27
N GLU A 150 -23.45 4.82 -14.32
CA GLU A 150 -22.85 6.16 -14.21
C GLU A 150 -23.83 7.16 -13.60
N SER A 151 -25.09 7.16 -14.06
CA SER A 151 -26.13 8.02 -13.49
C SER A 151 -26.38 7.71 -12.02
N THR A 152 -26.28 6.45 -11.62
CA THR A 152 -26.36 6.03 -10.21
C THR A 152 -25.20 6.60 -9.41
N ALA A 153 -23.96 6.43 -9.88
CA ALA A 153 -22.75 6.93 -9.23
C ALA A 153 -22.76 8.46 -9.09
N ALA A 154 -23.17 9.17 -10.15
CA ALA A 154 -23.28 10.63 -10.14
C ALA A 154 -24.34 11.14 -9.16
N LYS A 155 -25.44 10.39 -8.95
CA LYS A 155 -26.53 10.78 -8.04
C LYS A 155 -26.19 10.58 -6.57
N THR A 156 -25.35 9.59 -6.23
CA THR A 156 -24.94 9.40 -4.83
C THR A 156 -23.84 10.37 -4.43
N GLY A 157 -23.06 10.85 -5.41
CA GLY A 157 -22.00 11.83 -5.17
C GLY A 157 -20.70 11.20 -4.67
N ASP A 158 -20.63 9.87 -4.64
CA ASP A 158 -19.50 9.06 -4.17
C ASP A 158 -18.40 8.88 -5.24
N THR A 159 -18.71 9.24 -6.50
CA THR A 159 -17.80 9.10 -7.63
C THR A 159 -17.89 10.31 -8.55
N LYS A 160 -16.89 11.19 -8.48
CA LYS A 160 -16.58 12.21 -9.49
C LYS A 160 -15.84 11.55 -10.67
N LYS A 161 -15.98 12.14 -11.86
CA LYS A 161 -15.38 11.61 -13.11
C LYS A 161 -15.72 10.13 -13.35
N ALA A 162 -16.99 9.78 -13.08
CA ALA A 162 -17.49 8.43 -13.24
C ALA A 162 -17.27 7.91 -14.67
N ASP A 163 -16.62 6.76 -14.79
CA ASP A 163 -16.35 6.05 -16.04
C ASP A 163 -16.81 4.60 -15.86
N ALA A 164 -17.90 4.22 -16.51
CA ALA A 164 -18.41 2.86 -16.44
C ALA A 164 -17.67 1.92 -17.40
N GLN A 165 -17.12 0.86 -16.81
CA GLN A 165 -16.61 -0.27 -17.57
C GLN A 165 -17.73 -1.06 -18.24
N ALA A 166 -17.37 -1.91 -19.20
CA ALA A 166 -18.32 -2.78 -19.90
C ALA A 166 -19.10 -3.67 -18.89
N PRO A 167 -20.44 -3.56 -18.82
CA PRO A 167 -21.22 -4.32 -17.85
C PRO A 167 -21.19 -5.82 -18.17
N ARG A 168 -21.08 -6.65 -17.14
CA ARG A 168 -21.22 -8.11 -17.26
C ARG A 168 -22.59 -8.57 -16.78
N LYS A 169 -23.15 -9.59 -17.42
CA LYS A 169 -24.41 -10.21 -16.98
C LYS A 169 -24.16 -11.10 -15.76
N VAL A 170 -25.01 -10.96 -14.75
CA VAL A 170 -25.01 -11.74 -13.52
C VAL A 170 -26.44 -12.13 -13.13
N VAL A 171 -26.59 -13.06 -12.20
CA VAL A 171 -27.84 -13.26 -11.47
C VAL A 171 -27.69 -12.63 -10.09
N TRP A 172 -28.53 -11.65 -9.77
CA TRP A 172 -28.58 -11.06 -8.43
C TRP A 172 -29.54 -11.85 -7.55
N ALA A 173 -29.04 -12.51 -6.51
CA ALA A 173 -29.81 -13.37 -5.61
C ALA A 173 -29.86 -12.87 -4.15
N ALA A 174 -29.02 -11.90 -3.79
CA ALA A 174 -28.89 -11.38 -2.42
C ALA A 174 -30.19 -10.74 -1.86
N SER A 175 -31.11 -10.26 -2.71
CA SER A 175 -32.41 -9.76 -2.25
C SER A 175 -33.44 -10.88 -1.97
N GLY A 176 -33.05 -12.15 -2.06
CA GLY A 176 -33.91 -13.31 -1.84
C GLY A 176 -34.78 -13.70 -3.05
N LYS A 177 -34.89 -12.84 -4.07
CA LYS A 177 -35.54 -13.17 -5.35
C LYS A 177 -34.53 -13.06 -6.51
N PRO A 178 -34.05 -14.19 -7.04
CA PRO A 178 -33.10 -14.20 -8.15
C PRO A 178 -33.63 -13.46 -9.38
N VAL A 179 -32.87 -12.49 -9.88
CA VAL A 179 -33.17 -11.73 -11.10
C VAL A 179 -31.94 -11.64 -12.01
N LEU A 180 -32.17 -11.56 -13.32
CA LEU A 180 -31.08 -11.26 -14.26
C LEU A 180 -30.70 -9.79 -14.09
N ALA A 181 -29.40 -9.53 -13.93
CA ALA A 181 -28.86 -8.20 -13.68
C ALA A 181 -27.60 -7.96 -14.53
N HIS A 182 -27.22 -6.70 -14.63
CA HIS A 182 -25.88 -6.29 -15.02
C HIS A 182 -25.13 -5.82 -13.79
N GLU A 183 -23.89 -6.28 -13.64
CA GLU A 183 -22.90 -5.65 -12.78
C GLU A 183 -22.04 -4.74 -13.64
N THR A 184 -21.99 -3.47 -13.26
CA THR A 184 -21.13 -2.46 -13.86
C THR A 184 -20.18 -1.95 -12.80
N ILE A 185 -18.87 -1.98 -13.08
CA ILE A 185 -17.88 -1.29 -12.26
C ILE A 185 -17.77 0.13 -12.80
N VAL A 186 -18.03 1.12 -11.96
CA VAL A 186 -17.87 2.54 -12.26
C VAL A 186 -16.62 3.01 -11.53
N THR A 187 -15.59 3.37 -12.29
CA THR A 187 -14.35 3.95 -11.76
C THR A 187 -14.46 5.47 -11.74
N GLY A 188 -13.63 6.12 -10.93
CA GLY A 188 -13.54 7.57 -10.87
C GLY A 188 -12.71 7.99 -9.67
N VAL A 189 -13.03 9.14 -9.07
CA VAL A 189 -12.45 9.60 -7.82
C VAL A 189 -13.55 9.94 -6.82
N GLN A 190 -13.34 9.68 -5.53
CA GLN A 190 -14.24 10.06 -4.45
C GLN A 190 -14.15 11.58 -4.22
N LYS A 191 -14.85 12.12 -3.22
CA LYS A 191 -14.94 13.59 -3.07
C LYS A 191 -13.59 14.23 -2.76
N ASP A 192 -12.78 13.52 -2.01
CA ASP A 192 -11.43 13.81 -1.51
C ASP A 192 -10.31 13.58 -2.54
N GLY A 193 -10.58 12.83 -3.62
CA GLY A 193 -9.58 12.48 -4.64
C GLY A 193 -9.20 11.00 -4.66
N THR A 194 -9.59 10.21 -3.66
CA THR A 194 -9.33 8.77 -3.57
C THR A 194 -9.90 8.03 -4.78
N PRO A 195 -9.22 7.02 -5.37
CA PRO A 195 -9.80 6.22 -6.43
C PRO A 195 -11.15 5.63 -6.00
N SER A 196 -12.16 5.77 -6.84
CA SER A 196 -13.49 5.20 -6.61
C SER A 196 -13.64 3.92 -7.44
N LYS A 197 -14.20 2.86 -6.86
CA LYS A 197 -14.52 1.61 -7.56
C LYS A 197 -15.90 1.11 -7.16
N LEU A 198 -16.91 1.80 -7.68
CA LEU A 198 -18.30 1.53 -7.34
C LEU A 198 -18.86 0.38 -8.17
N HIS A 199 -19.24 -0.71 -7.51
CA HIS A 199 -19.95 -1.81 -8.15
C HIS A 199 -21.45 -1.51 -8.13
N VAL A 200 -22.05 -1.28 -9.30
CA VAL A 200 -23.49 -1.02 -9.45
C VAL A 200 -24.19 -2.21 -10.10
N ILE A 201 -25.18 -2.76 -9.41
CA ILE A 201 -26.01 -3.85 -9.90
C ILE A 201 -27.33 -3.27 -10.39
N THR A 202 -27.64 -3.44 -11.67
CA THR A 202 -28.88 -2.97 -12.30
C THR A 202 -29.70 -4.12 -12.86
N ASP A 203 -31.03 -4.04 -12.79
CA ASP A 203 -31.94 -5.02 -13.36
C ASP A 203 -31.78 -5.07 -14.89
N ALA A 204 -31.56 -6.26 -15.46
CA ALA A 204 -31.23 -6.40 -16.87
C ALA A 204 -32.44 -6.22 -17.81
N ALA A 205 -33.65 -6.07 -17.27
CA ALA A 205 -34.85 -5.78 -18.05
C ALA A 205 -35.20 -4.28 -18.07
N THR A 206 -34.88 -3.56 -17.00
CA THR A 206 -35.33 -2.17 -16.79
C THR A 206 -34.21 -1.16 -16.63
N GLY A 207 -32.99 -1.61 -16.30
CA GLY A 207 -31.85 -0.75 -15.97
C GLY A 207 -31.95 -0.13 -14.58
N LYS A 208 -32.99 -0.43 -13.79
CA LYS A 208 -33.15 0.11 -12.44
C LYS A 208 -32.08 -0.46 -11.51
N LYS A 209 -31.48 0.40 -10.67
CA LYS A 209 -30.58 -0.03 -9.60
C LYS A 209 -31.24 -1.04 -8.67
N LEU A 210 -30.57 -2.17 -8.49
CA LEU A 210 -30.91 -3.22 -7.53
C LEU A 210 -30.04 -3.12 -6.28
N PHE A 211 -28.76 -2.82 -6.46
CA PHE A 211 -27.77 -2.72 -5.38
C PHE A 211 -26.58 -1.88 -5.86
N GLN A 212 -25.84 -1.31 -4.92
CA GLN A 212 -24.50 -0.79 -5.18
C GLN A 212 -23.63 -1.00 -3.94
N HIS A 213 -22.33 -1.13 -4.11
CA HIS A 213 -21.35 -1.02 -3.03
C HIS A 213 -20.08 -0.36 -3.54
N GLN A 214 -19.45 0.42 -2.66
CA GLN A 214 -18.13 0.97 -2.90
C GLN A 214 -17.11 -0.11 -2.54
N ALA A 215 -16.19 -0.44 -3.44
CA ALA A 215 -15.17 -1.45 -3.19
C ALA A 215 -13.89 -0.87 -2.54
N ILE A 216 -13.84 0.45 -2.35
CA ILE A 216 -12.79 1.20 -1.67
C ILE A 216 -13.43 1.91 -0.46
N GLU A 217 -13.40 1.25 0.70
CA GLU A 217 -13.90 1.80 1.98
C GLU A 217 -12.77 2.63 2.62
N THR A 218 -13.07 3.85 3.04
CA THR A 218 -12.18 4.77 3.76
C THR A 218 -12.85 5.19 5.05
N GLY A 219 -12.10 5.18 6.15
CA GLY A 219 -12.51 5.72 7.44
C GLY A 219 -12.38 7.25 7.47
N ALA A 220 -13.22 7.90 8.26
CA ALA A 220 -13.13 9.34 8.51
C ALA A 220 -12.13 9.59 9.63
N GLY A 221 -11.04 10.31 9.37
CA GLY A 221 -10.02 10.63 10.36
C GLY A 221 -10.04 12.10 10.75
N HIS A 222 -9.88 12.38 12.04
CA HIS A 222 -9.66 13.72 12.57
C HIS A 222 -8.18 13.89 12.91
N SER A 223 -7.43 14.48 11.98
CA SER A 223 -5.98 14.70 12.05
C SER A 223 -5.64 15.90 12.94
N GLN A 224 -4.47 15.88 13.57
CA GLN A 224 -3.96 17.02 14.33
C GLN A 224 -3.49 18.16 13.42
N TYR A 225 -2.90 17.83 12.27
CA TYR A 225 -2.22 18.78 11.38
C TYR A 225 -2.95 19.00 10.05
N SER A 226 -3.73 18.03 9.59
CA SER A 226 -4.32 18.01 8.25
C SER A 226 -5.85 18.17 8.24
N GLY A 227 -6.47 18.42 9.40
CA GLY A 227 -7.91 18.60 9.56
C GLY A 227 -8.71 17.29 9.43
N ASP A 228 -9.91 17.39 8.85
CA ASP A 228 -10.72 16.20 8.57
C ASP A 228 -10.23 15.52 7.27
N VAL A 229 -9.79 14.28 7.38
CA VAL A 229 -9.17 13.50 6.29
C VAL A 229 -9.84 12.14 6.12
N GLU A 230 -9.58 11.47 5.00
CA GLU A 230 -9.96 10.07 4.78
C GLU A 230 -8.73 9.17 4.92
N VAL A 231 -8.88 8.09 5.68
CA VAL A 231 -7.81 7.09 5.91
C VAL A 231 -8.25 5.71 5.42
N GLY A 232 -7.32 4.97 4.81
CA GLY A 232 -7.54 3.60 4.39
C GLY A 232 -7.65 2.70 5.61
N SER A 233 -8.79 2.02 5.71
CA SER A 233 -9.07 1.09 6.79
C SER A 233 -9.55 -0.24 6.25
N LYS A 234 -9.52 -1.24 7.11
CA LYS A 234 -9.91 -2.61 6.78
C LYS A 234 -10.90 -3.11 7.81
N LYS A 235 -12.09 -3.46 7.37
CA LYS A 235 -13.07 -4.11 8.24
C LYS A 235 -12.58 -5.47 8.75
N GLY A 236 -12.52 -5.62 10.06
CA GLY A 236 -12.04 -6.82 10.76
C GLY A 236 -12.93 -7.18 11.95
N GLY A 237 -13.46 -8.42 11.98
CA GLY A 237 -14.31 -8.86 13.09
C GLY A 237 -15.58 -8.00 13.25
N SER A 238 -15.73 -7.33 14.39
CA SER A 238 -16.82 -6.38 14.67
C SER A 238 -16.46 -4.90 14.43
N GLY A 239 -15.21 -4.58 14.12
CA GLY A 239 -14.72 -3.21 13.93
C GLY A 239 -13.83 -3.08 12.69
N PHE A 240 -12.83 -2.21 12.78
CA PHE A 240 -11.94 -1.80 11.72
C PHE A 240 -10.50 -1.77 12.21
N ASP A 241 -9.57 -2.16 11.35
CA ASP A 241 -8.12 -2.04 11.54
C ASP A 241 -7.63 -0.90 10.63
N LEU A 242 -6.69 -0.08 11.11
CA LEU A 242 -6.08 1.00 10.32
C LEU A 242 -5.02 0.42 9.35
N THR A 243 -5.53 -0.28 8.34
CA THR A 243 -4.77 -0.95 7.28
C THR A 243 -5.35 -0.60 5.92
N ASP A 244 -4.50 -0.06 5.06
CA ASP A 244 -4.84 0.35 3.70
C ASP A 244 -4.42 -0.72 2.67
N ASP A 245 -5.34 -1.64 2.38
CA ASP A 245 -5.15 -2.67 1.35
C ASP A 245 -5.04 -2.06 -0.07
N SER A 246 -5.46 -0.81 -0.29
CA SER A 246 -5.37 -0.14 -1.60
C SER A 246 -3.96 0.38 -1.91
N ARG A 247 -3.13 0.56 -0.87
CA ARG A 247 -1.73 1.03 -0.94
C ARG A 247 -0.76 -0.02 -0.43
N GLY A 248 -0.91 -1.23 -0.94
CA GLY A 248 0.01 -2.34 -0.69
C GLY A 248 -0.11 -2.96 0.70
N GLY A 249 -1.18 -2.67 1.45
CA GLY A 249 -1.39 -3.15 2.81
C GLY A 249 -0.58 -2.40 3.85
N HIS A 250 -0.41 -1.07 3.68
CA HIS A 250 0.22 -0.24 4.71
C HIS A 250 -0.62 -0.28 5.98
N SER A 251 0.02 -0.42 7.14
CA SER A 251 -0.67 -0.56 8.43
C SER A 251 -0.08 0.36 9.48
N THR A 252 -0.92 0.88 10.38
CA THR A 252 -0.50 1.75 11.48
C THR A 252 -0.66 1.05 12.83
N TYR A 253 0.39 1.08 13.63
CA TYR A 253 0.49 0.43 14.93
C TYR A 253 0.75 1.44 16.05
N ASP A 254 0.17 1.19 17.22
CA ASP A 254 0.40 1.90 18.46
C ASP A 254 1.42 1.13 19.33
N LEU A 255 2.52 1.79 19.69
CA LEU A 255 3.54 1.24 20.59
C LEU A 255 3.25 1.47 22.07
N ALA A 256 2.21 2.24 22.41
CA ALA A 256 1.76 2.55 23.76
C ALA A 256 2.91 3.05 24.66
N HIS A 257 3.71 3.96 24.13
CA HIS A 257 4.92 4.54 24.74
C HIS A 257 6.05 3.54 25.02
N SER A 258 6.06 2.38 24.35
CA SER A 258 7.20 1.48 24.35
C SER A 258 8.26 1.93 23.34
N GLU A 259 9.52 1.68 23.65
CA GLU A 259 10.67 1.89 22.75
C GLU A 259 11.08 0.60 22.02
N SER A 260 10.25 -0.46 22.08
CA SER A 260 10.56 -1.75 21.46
C SER A 260 9.32 -2.57 21.11
N GLY A 261 9.47 -3.53 20.22
CA GLY A 261 8.40 -4.45 19.81
C GLY A 261 7.65 -3.99 18.56
N GLU A 262 6.64 -4.77 18.18
CA GLU A 262 5.84 -4.56 16.96
C GLU A 262 4.64 -3.63 17.19
N GLY A 263 4.31 -3.33 18.45
CA GLY A 263 3.10 -2.58 18.81
C GLY A 263 1.82 -3.38 18.58
N LYS A 264 0.68 -2.69 18.60
CA LYS A 264 -0.64 -3.25 18.27
C LYS A 264 -1.23 -2.48 17.11
N ILE A 265 -1.85 -3.20 16.18
CA ILE A 265 -2.61 -2.55 15.11
C ILE A 265 -3.64 -1.61 15.73
N VAL A 266 -3.73 -0.39 15.21
CA VAL A 266 -4.73 0.59 15.65
C VAL A 266 -6.08 0.14 15.12
N THR A 267 -7.08 0.05 16.00
CA THR A 267 -8.43 -0.42 15.67
C THR A 267 -9.48 0.59 16.10
N ASP A 268 -10.63 0.55 15.43
CA ASP A 268 -11.79 1.36 15.74
C ASP A 268 -13.10 0.56 15.56
N ASP A 269 -14.18 0.95 16.26
CA ASP A 269 -15.46 0.24 16.21
C ASP A 269 -16.37 0.74 15.07
N ASP A 270 -16.27 2.00 14.65
CA ASP A 270 -17.22 2.65 13.74
C ASP A 270 -16.60 3.30 12.49
N ASP A 271 -15.27 3.24 12.36
CA ASP A 271 -14.47 3.79 11.25
C ASP A 271 -14.37 5.32 11.26
N THR A 272 -14.56 5.92 12.44
CA THR A 272 -14.30 7.34 12.74
C THR A 272 -13.12 7.43 13.71
N TRP A 273 -12.00 7.95 13.23
CA TRP A 273 -10.70 7.83 13.89
C TRP A 273 -10.26 9.16 14.50
N GLY A 274 -9.83 9.15 15.76
CA GLY A 274 -9.22 10.29 16.42
C GLY A 274 -10.17 11.46 16.69
N THR A 275 -9.63 12.55 17.24
CA THR A 275 -10.41 13.76 17.57
C THR A 275 -9.76 15.06 17.11
N GLY A 276 -8.66 14.96 16.37
CA GLY A 276 -7.82 16.10 15.98
C GLY A 276 -7.03 16.69 17.15
N LYS A 277 -6.92 15.95 18.26
CA LYS A 277 -6.22 16.38 19.46
C LYS A 277 -5.26 15.30 19.98
N PRO A 278 -4.09 15.69 20.52
CA PRO A 278 -3.06 14.75 20.96
C PRO A 278 -3.48 13.90 22.16
N GLU A 279 -4.52 14.28 22.91
CA GLU A 279 -5.01 13.45 24.03
C GLU A 279 -5.69 12.16 23.57
N ASP A 280 -6.11 12.08 22.30
CA ASP A 280 -6.61 10.87 21.67
C ASP A 280 -5.51 10.19 20.86
N ALA A 281 -5.14 8.98 21.25
CA ALA A 281 -4.08 8.20 20.62
C ALA A 281 -4.33 7.92 19.12
N GLN A 282 -5.60 7.81 18.70
CA GLN A 282 -5.90 7.61 17.29
C GLN A 282 -5.55 8.84 16.44
N THR A 283 -5.47 10.04 17.01
CA THR A 283 -5.13 11.26 16.25
C THR A 283 -3.75 11.14 15.58
N ALA A 284 -2.71 10.76 16.33
CA ALA A 284 -1.37 10.55 15.75
C ALA A 284 -1.36 9.42 14.72
N ALA A 285 -2.16 8.37 14.96
CA ALA A 285 -2.30 7.25 14.03
C ALA A 285 -2.95 7.68 12.70
N VAL A 286 -3.95 8.56 12.75
CA VAL A 286 -4.59 9.17 11.57
C VAL A 286 -3.58 9.97 10.77
N ASP A 287 -2.79 10.83 11.42
CA ASP A 287 -1.75 11.63 10.78
C ASP A 287 -0.74 10.72 10.06
N ALA A 288 -0.20 9.73 10.77
CA ALA A 288 0.78 8.80 10.22
C ALA A 288 0.23 7.94 9.06
N ALA A 289 -1.04 7.53 9.13
CA ALA A 289 -1.70 6.81 8.04
C ALA A 289 -1.93 7.71 6.83
N TYR A 290 -2.40 8.94 7.05
CA TYR A 290 -2.67 9.91 6.00
C TYR A 290 -1.39 10.35 5.28
N GLY A 291 -0.33 10.69 6.02
CA GLY A 291 0.97 11.03 5.45
C GLY A 291 1.58 9.89 4.62
N ALA A 292 1.45 8.63 5.08
CA ALA A 292 1.88 7.47 4.31
C ALA A 292 1.07 7.28 3.00
N GLN A 293 -0.25 7.50 3.05
CA GLN A 293 -1.12 7.46 1.86
C GLN A 293 -0.72 8.51 0.82
N LEU A 294 -0.54 9.76 1.26
CA LEU A 294 -0.14 10.87 0.40
C LEU A 294 1.21 10.59 -0.25
N THR A 295 2.16 10.07 0.52
CA THR A 295 3.50 9.77 0.02
C THR A 295 3.47 8.62 -1.00
N TRP A 296 2.74 7.55 -0.71
CA TRP A 296 2.53 6.47 -1.68
C TRP A 296 1.94 6.99 -3.00
N ASP A 297 0.87 7.78 -2.91
CA ASP A 297 0.16 8.31 -4.07
C ASP A 297 1.05 9.27 -4.87
N TYR A 298 1.83 10.11 -4.19
CA TYR A 298 2.84 10.96 -4.82
C TYR A 298 3.84 10.11 -5.63
N TYR A 299 4.55 9.17 -5.00
CA TYR A 299 5.54 8.35 -5.70
C TYR A 299 4.93 7.57 -6.88
N LYS A 300 3.70 7.08 -6.73
CA LYS A 300 3.00 6.35 -7.79
C LYS A 300 2.58 7.27 -8.95
N ALA A 301 1.89 8.36 -8.66
CA ALA A 301 1.32 9.24 -9.68
C ALA A 301 2.39 10.08 -10.38
N VAL A 302 3.35 10.57 -9.60
CA VAL A 302 4.39 11.47 -10.05
C VAL A 302 5.50 10.62 -10.68
N HIS A 303 6.08 9.69 -9.94
CA HIS A 303 7.30 8.98 -10.38
C HIS A 303 7.06 7.58 -10.96
N GLY A 304 5.82 7.09 -10.98
CA GLY A 304 5.50 5.75 -11.46
C GLY A 304 6.00 4.63 -10.55
N ARG A 305 6.37 4.94 -9.29
CA ARG A 305 6.90 3.97 -8.32
C ARG A 305 5.78 3.48 -7.40
N GLU A 306 5.48 2.19 -7.45
CA GLU A 306 4.45 1.58 -6.61
C GLU A 306 5.03 1.04 -5.29
N GLY A 307 4.95 1.86 -4.23
CA GLY A 307 5.52 1.57 -2.91
C GLY A 307 7.02 1.81 -2.80
N ILE A 308 7.56 1.69 -1.58
CA ILE A 308 8.96 2.06 -1.27
C ILE A 308 9.96 1.32 -2.15
N LYS A 309 9.75 0.02 -2.44
CA LYS A 309 10.63 -0.81 -3.28
C LYS A 309 10.18 -0.88 -4.75
N GLY A 310 9.06 -0.25 -5.11
CA GLY A 310 8.45 -0.41 -6.43
C GLY A 310 7.82 -1.79 -6.66
N ASP A 311 7.59 -2.59 -5.60
CA ASP A 311 7.06 -3.96 -5.67
C ASP A 311 5.59 -4.06 -5.24
N GLY A 312 4.92 -2.92 -5.01
CA GLY A 312 3.52 -2.85 -4.65
C GLY A 312 3.19 -3.24 -3.21
N LYS A 313 4.18 -3.25 -2.30
CA LYS A 313 3.96 -3.52 -0.87
C LYS A 313 4.07 -2.26 -0.02
N GLY A 314 3.13 -2.13 0.91
CA GLY A 314 3.10 -1.08 1.94
C GLY A 314 4.17 -1.30 3.01
N ALA A 315 4.49 -0.22 3.71
CA ALA A 315 5.33 -0.25 4.90
C ALA A 315 4.46 -0.35 6.16
N THR A 316 5.04 -0.07 7.31
CA THR A 316 4.31 0.08 8.56
C THR A 316 4.60 1.44 9.17
N SER A 317 3.60 2.09 9.74
CA SER A 317 3.77 3.26 10.61
C SER A 317 3.62 2.84 12.06
N ARG A 318 4.48 3.31 12.95
CA ARG A 318 4.40 3.08 14.40
C ARG A 318 4.33 4.42 15.13
N VAL A 319 3.24 4.65 15.86
CA VAL A 319 3.05 5.87 16.64
C VAL A 319 3.22 5.59 18.14
N HIS A 320 3.32 6.65 18.93
CA HIS A 320 3.52 6.58 20.38
C HIS A 320 4.80 5.81 20.76
N TYR A 321 5.89 6.05 20.03
CA TYR A 321 7.20 5.50 20.38
C TYR A 321 7.79 6.27 21.57
N GLY A 322 8.08 5.55 22.65
CA GLY A 322 8.62 6.14 23.87
C GLY A 322 7.70 7.20 24.50
N LYS A 323 8.24 7.94 25.47
CA LYS A 323 7.52 9.01 26.18
C LYS A 323 8.27 10.32 26.06
N ALA A 324 7.55 11.39 25.70
CA ALA A 324 8.09 12.69 25.35
C ALA A 324 9.26 12.59 24.36
N TYR A 325 9.16 11.62 23.43
CA TYR A 325 10.23 11.34 22.49
C TYR A 325 10.17 12.33 21.33
N VAL A 326 11.19 13.18 21.24
CA VAL A 326 11.27 14.27 20.25
C VAL A 326 12.08 13.81 19.03
N ASN A 327 11.64 12.71 18.41
CA ASN A 327 12.20 12.27 17.12
C ASN A 327 11.24 11.35 16.36
N ALA A 328 11.45 11.28 15.04
CA ALA A 328 10.87 10.28 14.14
C ALA A 328 12.01 9.60 13.38
N PHE A 329 11.78 8.39 12.88
CA PHE A 329 12.79 7.67 12.11
C PHE A 329 12.22 6.55 11.24
N TRP A 330 12.92 6.28 10.14
CA TRP A 330 12.82 5.06 9.35
C TRP A 330 13.74 3.96 9.87
N ASP A 331 13.28 2.71 9.84
CA ASP A 331 14.08 1.53 10.14
C ASP A 331 13.87 0.43 9.08
N ASP A 332 14.93 0.14 8.33
CA ASP A 332 14.93 -0.90 7.28
C ASP A 332 14.67 -2.30 7.82
N SER A 333 15.00 -2.58 9.09
CA SER A 333 14.91 -3.91 9.69
C SER A 333 13.45 -4.35 9.91
N CYS A 334 12.60 -3.41 10.33
CA CYS A 334 11.16 -3.59 10.43
C CYS A 334 10.42 -3.15 9.16
N PHE A 335 11.10 -2.43 8.25
CA PHE A 335 10.50 -1.76 7.10
C PHE A 335 9.39 -0.80 7.51
N CYS A 336 9.70 0.07 8.46
CA CYS A 336 8.69 0.88 9.13
C CYS A 336 9.18 2.29 9.50
N MET A 337 8.24 3.24 9.47
CA MET A 337 8.40 4.59 10.00
C MET A 337 7.91 4.60 11.45
N THR A 338 8.58 5.35 12.30
CA THR A 338 8.33 5.37 13.75
C THR A 338 8.33 6.78 14.27
N TYR A 339 7.32 7.14 15.05
CA TYR A 339 7.05 8.51 15.45
C TYR A 339 6.90 8.59 16.97
N GLY A 340 7.64 9.51 17.59
CA GLY A 340 7.40 9.95 18.95
C GLY A 340 6.31 11.01 19.04
N ASP A 341 5.87 11.29 20.26
CA ASP A 341 4.78 12.24 20.54
C ASP A 341 5.25 13.68 20.82
N GLY A 342 6.55 13.94 20.65
CA GLY A 342 7.17 15.24 20.89
C GLY A 342 7.24 15.61 22.38
N GLU A 343 7.75 16.81 22.67
CA GLU A 343 7.92 17.25 24.06
C GLU A 343 6.56 17.32 24.77
N GLY A 344 6.46 16.65 25.91
CA GLY A 344 5.22 16.59 26.70
C GLY A 344 4.07 15.81 26.06
N ASP A 345 4.31 15.02 25.01
CA ASP A 345 3.33 14.17 24.31
C ASP A 345 2.17 14.96 23.68
N LYS A 346 2.46 16.15 23.12
CA LYS A 346 1.44 17.08 22.58
C LYS A 346 1.54 17.33 21.09
N LYS A 347 2.67 17.01 20.49
CA LYS A 347 2.99 17.34 19.12
C LYS A 347 3.64 16.12 18.49
N PRO A 348 2.86 15.05 18.20
CA PRO A 348 3.39 13.88 17.53
C PRO A 348 4.08 14.26 16.23
N LEU A 349 5.22 13.64 15.95
CA LEU A 349 6.05 14.00 14.80
C LEU A 349 5.49 13.37 13.52
N THR A 350 4.24 13.67 13.19
CA THR A 350 3.44 12.96 12.17
C THR A 350 2.86 13.90 11.09
N SER A 351 3.36 15.14 10.96
CA SER A 351 2.97 16.06 9.87
C SER A 351 3.25 15.46 8.48
N ILE A 352 2.64 16.01 7.43
CA ILE A 352 2.69 15.42 6.08
C ILE A 352 4.13 15.33 5.59
N ASP A 353 4.90 16.40 5.75
CA ASP A 353 6.30 16.50 5.33
C ASP A 353 7.20 15.53 6.10
N VAL A 354 7.01 15.38 7.42
CA VAL A 354 7.75 14.44 8.26
C VAL A 354 7.41 13.00 7.90
N ALA A 355 6.12 12.67 7.72
CA ALA A 355 5.74 11.34 7.26
C ALA A 355 6.32 11.03 5.87
N GLY A 356 6.33 12.01 4.95
CA GLY A 356 6.95 11.90 3.64
C GLY A 356 8.47 11.76 3.70
N HIS A 357 9.12 12.47 4.63
CA HIS A 357 10.55 12.41 4.92
C HIS A 357 10.92 10.99 5.39
N GLU A 358 10.25 10.45 6.41
CA GLU A 358 10.54 9.11 6.92
C GLU A 358 10.32 8.03 5.87
N MET A 359 9.23 8.11 5.09
CA MET A 359 8.99 7.13 4.04
C MET A 359 10.04 7.21 2.93
N THR A 360 10.58 8.41 2.69
CA THR A 360 11.60 8.66 1.66
C THR A 360 12.96 8.10 2.06
N HIS A 361 13.33 8.02 3.33
CA HIS A 361 14.51 7.24 3.74
C HIS A 361 14.44 5.79 3.24
N GLY A 362 13.27 5.16 3.34
CA GLY A 362 13.05 3.83 2.76
C GLY A 362 13.21 3.80 1.23
N VAL A 363 12.78 4.85 0.52
CA VAL A 363 12.98 4.96 -0.94
C VAL A 363 14.46 5.09 -1.26
N THR A 364 15.21 5.89 -0.51
CA THR A 364 16.67 6.02 -0.62
C THR A 364 17.33 4.66 -0.38
N ALA A 365 17.00 3.96 0.71
CA ALA A 365 17.53 2.62 1.02
C ALA A 365 17.26 1.59 -0.10
N ALA A 366 16.08 1.65 -0.73
CA ALA A 366 15.70 0.77 -1.83
C ALA A 366 16.31 1.16 -3.20
N THR A 367 17.06 2.26 -3.29
CA THR A 367 17.57 2.82 -4.54
C THR A 367 19.05 3.18 -4.44
N GLY A 368 19.40 4.46 -4.29
CA GLY A 368 20.78 4.93 -4.19
C GLY A 368 21.51 4.41 -2.94
N ASN A 369 20.75 4.03 -1.90
CA ASN A 369 21.22 3.47 -0.64
C ASN A 369 22.36 4.29 -0.02
N MET A 370 22.26 5.61 -0.07
CA MET A 370 23.30 6.53 0.39
C MET A 370 23.60 6.29 1.87
N GLU A 371 24.87 6.02 2.19
CA GLU A 371 25.34 5.75 3.54
C GLU A 371 25.01 6.95 4.44
N TYR A 372 24.50 6.69 5.63
CA TYR A 372 24.04 7.73 6.56
C TYR A 372 25.20 8.36 7.34
N SER A 373 26.21 8.83 6.63
CA SER A 373 27.43 9.41 7.16
C SER A 373 28.07 10.37 6.16
N GLY A 374 28.73 11.41 6.65
CA GLY A 374 29.37 12.42 5.82
C GLY A 374 28.45 13.04 4.77
N GLU A 375 28.98 13.36 3.59
CA GLU A 375 28.17 14.00 2.55
C GLU A 375 27.07 13.10 1.99
N SER A 376 27.28 11.76 1.94
CA SER A 376 26.21 10.85 1.53
C SER A 376 25.05 10.85 2.53
N GLY A 377 25.35 11.02 3.81
CA GLY A 377 24.34 11.17 4.86
C GLY A 377 23.58 12.49 4.73
N GLY A 378 24.29 13.60 4.50
CA GLY A 378 23.65 14.88 4.20
C GLY A 378 22.76 14.84 2.96
N LEU A 379 23.17 14.13 1.91
CA LEU A 379 22.33 13.89 0.72
C LEU A 379 21.14 12.96 0.99
N ASN A 380 21.28 12.01 1.92
CA ASN A 380 20.18 11.14 2.36
C ASN A 380 19.11 11.97 3.06
N GLU A 381 19.49 12.75 4.07
CA GLU A 381 18.63 13.72 4.75
C GLU A 381 17.97 14.71 3.79
N ALA A 382 18.75 15.35 2.91
CA ALA A 382 18.22 16.31 1.95
C ALA A 382 17.24 15.65 0.96
N THR A 383 17.47 14.39 0.58
CA THR A 383 16.53 13.67 -0.28
C THR A 383 15.19 13.48 0.41
N SER A 384 15.20 13.17 1.71
CA SER A 384 14.00 13.05 2.53
C SER A 384 13.27 14.39 2.68
N ASP A 385 13.97 15.49 2.94
CA ASP A 385 13.38 16.85 2.97
C ASP A 385 12.78 17.24 1.61
N ILE A 386 13.51 17.04 0.51
CA ILE A 386 13.07 17.35 -0.85
C ILE A 386 11.74 16.67 -1.19
N PHE A 387 11.63 15.38 -0.90
CA PHE A 387 10.40 14.65 -1.19
C PHE A 387 9.32 14.82 -0.13
N GLY A 388 9.67 15.11 1.13
CA GLY A 388 8.72 15.54 2.17
C GLY A 388 7.94 16.77 1.72
N SER A 389 8.64 17.88 1.42
CA SER A 389 8.00 19.10 0.89
C SER A 389 7.30 18.85 -0.45
N SER A 390 7.85 18.00 -1.33
CA SER A 390 7.18 17.69 -2.61
C SER A 390 5.85 16.93 -2.41
N VAL A 391 5.78 16.05 -1.40
CA VAL A 391 4.53 15.36 -1.01
C VAL A 391 3.52 16.35 -0.47
N GLU A 392 3.93 17.27 0.40
CA GLU A 392 3.08 18.32 0.98
C GLU A 392 2.50 19.23 -0.12
N PHE A 393 3.33 19.72 -1.05
CA PHE A 393 2.88 20.45 -2.25
C PHE A 393 1.90 19.65 -3.12
N ASN A 394 2.11 18.33 -3.24
CA ASN A 394 1.25 17.47 -4.05
C ASN A 394 -0.09 17.17 -3.33
N ALA A 395 -0.08 17.09 -2.01
CA ALA A 395 -1.26 16.82 -1.18
C ALA A 395 -2.32 17.91 -1.36
N LYS A 396 -1.90 19.17 -1.52
CA LYS A 396 -2.80 20.34 -1.63
C LYS A 396 -3.81 20.35 -0.47
N ASN A 397 -3.37 19.93 0.70
CA ASN A 397 -4.15 20.04 1.91
C ASN A 397 -4.31 21.55 2.24
N ALA A 398 -5.46 21.92 2.78
CA ALA A 398 -5.78 23.32 3.05
C ALA A 398 -5.32 23.79 4.44
N GLU A 399 -5.12 22.84 5.37
CA GLU A 399 -4.63 23.09 6.73
C GLU A 399 -3.10 23.03 6.77
N ASP A 400 -2.50 22.08 6.05
CA ASP A 400 -1.05 21.91 5.87
C ASP A 400 -0.68 22.21 4.40
N VAL A 401 -0.38 23.49 4.13
CA VAL A 401 -0.24 24.01 2.76
C VAL A 401 1.22 23.94 2.32
N GLY A 402 1.48 23.01 1.40
CA GLY A 402 2.76 22.82 0.71
C GLY A 402 3.69 24.03 0.67
N ASP A 403 4.83 23.91 1.35
CA ASP A 403 5.86 24.93 1.39
C ASP A 403 7.30 24.34 1.35
N TYR A 404 8.30 25.14 1.73
CA TYR A 404 9.74 24.80 1.68
C TYR A 404 10.41 24.95 3.07
N LEU A 405 9.59 24.93 4.10
CA LEU A 405 9.92 24.75 5.49
C LEU A 405 9.82 23.24 5.78
N ILE A 406 10.50 22.80 6.83
CA ILE A 406 10.45 21.40 7.26
C ILE A 406 10.10 21.39 8.73
N GLY A 407 9.07 20.65 9.11
CA GLY A 407 8.63 20.42 10.49
C GLY A 407 8.08 21.67 11.18
N GLU A 408 7.52 22.63 10.45
CA GLU A 408 6.80 23.79 11.00
C GLU A 408 5.57 23.39 11.81
N GLU A 409 4.79 22.40 11.36
CA GLU A 409 3.56 21.99 12.04
C GLU A 409 3.82 21.29 13.40
N ILE A 410 4.89 20.51 13.47
CA ILE A 410 5.26 19.75 14.68
C ILE A 410 5.83 20.65 15.79
N ASP A 411 6.27 21.87 15.47
CA ASP A 411 6.71 22.89 16.43
C ASP A 411 7.70 22.36 17.48
N ILE A 412 8.73 21.63 17.04
CA ILE A 412 9.77 21.05 17.93
C ILE A 412 10.44 22.12 18.79
N ASN A 413 10.62 23.32 18.24
CA ASN A 413 11.26 24.45 18.93
C ASN A 413 10.33 25.13 19.95
N GLY A 414 9.02 24.91 19.87
CA GLY A 414 8.00 25.50 20.76
C GLY A 414 7.79 27.00 20.57
N ASP A 415 8.31 27.57 19.48
CA ASP A 415 8.21 28.99 19.13
C ASP A 415 7.56 29.23 17.76
N GLY A 416 7.05 28.17 17.12
CA GLY A 416 6.44 28.18 15.79
C GLY A 416 7.42 28.31 14.64
N SER A 417 8.74 28.26 14.89
CA SER A 417 9.73 28.17 13.83
C SER A 417 9.87 26.73 13.30
N PRO A 418 10.07 26.55 11.98
CA PRO A 418 10.35 25.23 11.43
C PRO A 418 11.67 24.66 11.94
N LEU A 419 11.81 23.35 11.80
CA LEU A 419 13.04 22.63 12.09
C LEU A 419 14.16 23.00 11.10
N ARG A 420 13.84 23.10 9.80
CA ARG A 420 14.80 23.47 8.74
C ARG A 420 14.17 24.37 7.68
N TYR A 421 15.01 25.02 6.90
CA TYR A 421 14.63 25.89 5.78
C TYR A 421 15.32 25.42 4.51
N MET A 422 14.58 25.26 3.41
CA MET A 422 15.21 24.92 2.13
C MET A 422 15.69 26.14 1.35
N ASP A 423 15.12 27.34 1.54
CA ASP A 423 15.48 28.56 0.78
C ASP A 423 16.80 29.19 1.21
N LYS A 424 17.08 29.14 2.51
CA LYS A 424 18.29 29.62 3.16
C LYS A 424 18.51 28.82 4.45
N PRO A 425 19.10 27.62 4.36
CA PRO A 425 19.27 26.70 5.48
C PRO A 425 19.79 27.33 6.76
N SER A 426 20.75 28.25 6.67
CA SER A 426 21.37 28.89 7.83
C SER A 426 20.41 29.71 8.71
N LYS A 427 19.15 29.88 8.33
CA LYS A 427 18.10 30.51 9.15
C LYS A 427 17.83 29.73 10.44
N ASP A 428 18.10 28.43 10.47
CA ASP A 428 18.07 27.60 11.67
C ASP A 428 19.35 27.71 12.54
N SER A 429 20.29 28.56 12.15
CA SER A 429 21.60 28.80 12.77
C SER A 429 22.63 27.66 12.70
N ASN A 430 22.30 26.50 12.11
CA ASN A 430 23.18 25.32 12.11
C ASN A 430 23.44 24.76 10.70
N SER A 431 22.43 24.77 9.84
CA SER A 431 22.50 24.18 8.51
C SER A 431 23.37 24.97 7.55
N LEU A 432 24.02 24.24 6.64
CA LEU A 432 24.95 24.81 5.67
C LEU A 432 24.19 25.30 4.42
N ASP A 433 24.29 26.59 4.10
CA ASP A 433 23.77 27.14 2.83
C ASP A 433 24.57 26.65 1.62
N ASN A 434 25.87 26.40 1.79
CA ASN A 434 26.82 26.20 0.70
C ASN A 434 27.82 25.10 1.03
N TRP A 435 28.27 24.38 0.01
CA TRP A 435 29.31 23.37 0.14
C TRP A 435 30.67 23.98 0.48
N SER A 436 31.40 23.27 1.34
CA SER A 436 32.81 23.50 1.66
C SER A 436 33.50 22.15 1.86
N GLU A 437 34.84 22.13 1.90
CA GLU A 437 35.61 20.90 2.12
C GLU A 437 35.29 20.22 3.46
N ASP A 438 34.74 20.96 4.44
CA ASP A 438 34.35 20.45 5.75
C ASP A 438 32.92 19.91 5.79
N ALA A 439 32.14 19.98 4.71
CA ALA A 439 30.73 19.59 4.69
C ALA A 439 30.51 18.14 5.17
N GLY A 440 31.41 17.22 4.80
CA GLY A 440 31.35 15.82 5.24
C GLY A 440 31.68 15.57 6.72
N ASN A 441 32.12 16.58 7.46
CA ASN A 441 32.37 16.49 8.91
C ASN A 441 31.25 17.13 9.75
N VAL A 442 30.28 17.77 9.09
CA VAL A 442 29.11 18.36 9.74
C VAL A 442 28.03 17.29 9.88
N ASP A 443 27.22 17.40 10.93
CA ASP A 443 26.07 16.51 11.14
C ASP A 443 25.20 16.44 9.87
N VAL A 444 24.68 15.25 9.57
CA VAL A 444 23.95 14.98 8.33
C VAL A 444 22.71 15.88 8.20
N HIS A 445 22.03 16.18 9.31
CA HIS A 445 20.83 17.03 9.31
C HIS A 445 21.13 18.51 9.01
N TYR A 446 22.37 18.95 9.22
CA TYR A 446 22.80 20.33 8.94
C TYR A 446 23.53 20.43 7.60
N SER A 447 24.31 19.41 7.24
CA SER A 447 24.96 19.35 5.93
C SER A 447 23.97 19.12 4.81
N SER A 448 22.78 18.55 5.07
CA SER A 448 21.66 18.43 4.12
C SER A 448 21.19 19.77 3.56
N GLY A 449 21.38 20.86 4.31
CA GLY A 449 21.07 22.22 3.89
C GLY A 449 21.60 22.56 2.49
N ILE A 450 22.77 22.03 2.11
CA ILE A 450 23.37 22.28 0.79
C ILE A 450 22.48 21.76 -0.34
N ALA A 451 21.97 20.54 -0.23
CA ALA A 451 21.09 19.95 -1.23
C ALA A 451 19.66 20.49 -1.15
N ASN A 452 19.18 20.84 0.05
CA ASN A 452 17.90 21.54 0.22
C ASN A 452 17.92 22.89 -0.51
N HIS A 453 19.00 23.66 -0.33
CA HIS A 453 19.21 24.94 -0.98
C HIS A 453 19.38 24.81 -2.49
N PHE A 454 20.14 23.81 -2.95
CA PHE A 454 20.21 23.46 -4.37
C PHE A 454 18.81 23.20 -4.96
N PHE A 455 17.97 22.41 -4.27
CA PHE A 455 16.65 22.04 -4.77
C PHE A 455 15.71 23.24 -4.81
N TYR A 456 15.73 24.10 -3.80
CA TYR A 456 14.98 25.36 -3.82
C TYR A 456 15.43 26.25 -4.99
N LEU A 457 16.74 26.48 -5.16
CA LEU A 457 17.28 27.29 -6.26
C LEU A 457 16.91 26.72 -7.63
N LEU A 458 16.99 25.39 -7.80
CA LEU A 458 16.59 24.72 -9.03
C LEU A 458 15.09 24.87 -9.30
N SER A 459 14.26 24.73 -8.27
CA SER A 459 12.80 24.78 -8.40
C SER A 459 12.30 26.20 -8.63
N GLU A 460 12.73 27.14 -7.80
CA GLU A 460 12.09 28.45 -7.64
C GLU A 460 12.94 29.62 -8.11
N GLY A 461 14.27 29.43 -8.20
CA GLY A 461 15.26 30.46 -8.51
C GLY A 461 15.75 31.22 -7.28
N SER A 462 16.81 32.00 -7.46
CA SER A 462 17.38 32.87 -6.42
C SER A 462 16.58 34.17 -6.23
N GLY A 463 16.62 34.72 -5.02
CA GLY A 463 16.06 36.01 -4.64
C GLY A 463 14.68 35.91 -3.98
N ALA A 464 14.05 37.07 -3.79
CA ALA A 464 12.78 37.19 -3.09
C ALA A 464 11.62 36.56 -3.87
N LYS A 465 10.84 35.71 -3.19
CA LYS A 465 9.63 35.06 -3.74
C LYS A 465 8.59 34.82 -2.65
N GLU A 466 7.32 34.83 -3.03
CA GLU A 466 6.22 34.40 -2.15
C GLU A 466 5.53 33.20 -2.79
N ILE A 467 5.46 32.09 -2.05
CA ILE A 467 4.84 30.84 -2.50
C ILE A 467 3.88 30.41 -1.39
N ASN A 468 2.61 30.22 -1.75
CA ASN A 468 1.55 29.81 -0.82
C ASN A 468 1.46 30.65 0.47
N GLY A 469 1.86 31.92 0.42
CA GLY A 469 1.84 32.84 1.57
C GLY A 469 3.13 32.88 2.39
N VAL A 470 4.09 31.99 2.12
CA VAL A 470 5.42 32.00 2.74
C VAL A 470 6.38 32.85 1.90
N LYS A 471 7.14 33.72 2.57
CA LYS A 471 8.12 34.62 1.94
C LYS A 471 9.51 34.03 2.07
N TYR A 472 10.16 33.88 0.93
CA TYR A 472 11.51 33.38 0.78
C TYR A 472 12.42 34.47 0.20
N ASP A 473 13.70 34.41 0.52
CA ASP A 473 14.74 35.25 -0.10
C ASP A 473 16.06 34.47 -0.15
N SER A 474 16.23 33.71 -1.23
CA SER A 474 17.28 32.71 -1.37
C SER A 474 18.52 33.28 -2.07
N PRO A 475 19.67 33.44 -1.38
CA PRO A 475 20.91 33.92 -1.98
C PRO A 475 21.65 32.81 -2.72
N THR A 476 22.68 33.16 -3.49
CA THR A 476 23.67 32.20 -4.00
C THR A 476 25.05 32.50 -3.40
N ALA A 477 25.90 31.49 -3.32
CA ALA A 477 27.25 31.56 -2.76
C ALA A 477 28.09 32.71 -3.35
N ASP A 478 27.93 32.97 -4.64
CA ASP A 478 28.69 33.96 -5.42
C ASP A 478 27.88 35.18 -5.83
N GLY A 479 26.60 35.28 -5.41
CA GLY A 479 25.68 36.35 -5.78
C GLY A 479 25.17 36.28 -7.22
N SER A 480 25.44 35.18 -7.95
CA SER A 480 24.86 34.95 -9.28
C SER A 480 23.34 34.73 -9.21
N LYS A 481 22.64 35.08 -10.29
CA LYS A 481 21.20 34.82 -10.41
C LYS A 481 20.97 33.40 -10.93
N VAL A 482 20.14 32.62 -10.25
CA VAL A 482 19.62 31.33 -10.71
C VAL A 482 18.16 31.48 -11.12
N GLU A 483 17.82 31.00 -12.32
CA GLU A 483 16.44 30.94 -12.79
C GLU A 483 15.87 29.54 -12.53
N GLY A 484 14.76 29.46 -11.78
CA GLY A 484 14.11 28.20 -11.45
C GLY A 484 13.45 27.54 -12.66
N ILE A 485 13.53 26.21 -12.73
CA ILE A 485 12.93 25.39 -13.79
C ILE A 485 11.52 24.89 -13.44
N GLY A 486 11.06 25.17 -12.22
CA GLY A 486 9.83 24.68 -11.63
C GLY A 486 10.01 23.36 -10.89
N ARG A 487 9.34 23.24 -9.72
CA ARG A 487 9.39 22.06 -8.84
C ARG A 487 9.09 20.75 -9.55
N ASP A 488 8.04 20.69 -10.38
CA ASP A 488 7.63 19.48 -11.12
C ASP A 488 8.77 18.90 -11.99
N LYS A 489 9.68 19.74 -12.49
CA LYS A 489 10.85 19.27 -13.25
C LYS A 489 12.02 18.93 -12.33
N ALA A 490 12.24 19.73 -11.29
CA ALA A 490 13.29 19.51 -10.31
C ALA A 490 13.14 18.15 -9.60
N GLU A 491 11.93 17.80 -9.16
CA GLU A 491 11.64 16.50 -8.52
C GLU A 491 11.91 15.31 -9.45
N LYS A 492 11.65 15.46 -10.77
CA LYS A 492 11.93 14.41 -11.77
C LYS A 492 13.42 14.18 -11.92
N ILE A 493 14.19 15.27 -11.96
CA ILE A 493 15.65 15.21 -12.08
C ILE A 493 16.25 14.58 -10.84
N TRP A 494 15.83 15.01 -9.64
CA TRP A 494 16.32 14.45 -8.38
C TRP A 494 15.98 12.97 -8.27
N PHE A 495 14.73 12.58 -8.53
CA PHE A 495 14.31 11.17 -8.47
C PHE A 495 15.04 10.31 -9.51
N LYS A 496 15.23 10.81 -10.73
CA LYS A 496 16.01 10.10 -11.76
C LYS A 496 17.47 9.93 -11.35
N ALA A 497 18.07 10.94 -10.71
CA ALA A 497 19.42 10.87 -10.18
C ALA A 497 19.53 9.84 -9.05
N LEU A 498 18.64 9.92 -8.05
CA LEU A 498 18.55 8.99 -6.93
C LEU A 498 18.45 7.52 -7.39
N THR A 499 17.62 7.24 -8.38
CA THR A 499 17.30 5.87 -8.80
C THR A 499 18.24 5.27 -9.85
N THR A 500 19.04 6.09 -10.54
CA THR A 500 19.88 5.64 -11.67
C THR A 500 21.37 5.93 -11.47
N TYR A 501 21.71 7.01 -10.77
CA TYR A 501 23.07 7.56 -10.74
C TYR A 501 23.68 7.61 -9.35
N PHE A 502 22.86 7.77 -8.30
CA PHE A 502 23.36 7.77 -6.94
C PHE A 502 23.66 6.34 -6.49
N THR A 503 24.68 6.24 -5.64
CA THR A 503 25.19 5.03 -5.01
C THR A 503 25.43 5.28 -3.52
N THR A 504 25.84 4.23 -2.80
CA THR A 504 26.04 4.28 -1.34
C THR A 504 27.05 5.34 -0.89
N THR A 505 28.02 5.71 -1.75
CA THR A 505 29.09 6.67 -1.44
C THR A 505 28.98 7.95 -2.26
N THR A 506 27.76 8.35 -2.64
CA THR A 506 27.54 9.58 -3.41
C THR A 506 27.93 10.79 -2.57
N GLN A 507 28.88 11.59 -3.05
CA GLN A 507 29.25 12.88 -2.46
C GLN A 507 28.56 14.02 -3.21
N TYR A 508 28.63 15.26 -2.71
CA TYR A 508 27.96 16.42 -3.36
C TYR A 508 28.39 16.63 -4.81
N LYS A 509 29.68 16.43 -5.11
CA LYS A 509 30.19 16.47 -6.48
C LYS A 509 29.54 15.39 -7.36
N ASP A 510 29.39 14.17 -6.84
CA ASP A 510 28.76 13.07 -7.58
C ASP A 510 27.27 13.31 -7.77
N ALA A 511 26.60 13.91 -6.77
CA ALA A 511 25.21 14.33 -6.85
C ALA A 511 25.00 15.36 -7.97
N ARG A 512 25.91 16.32 -8.11
CA ARG A 512 25.96 17.25 -9.25
C ARG A 512 26.10 16.54 -10.58
N GLU A 513 27.06 15.63 -10.71
CA GLU A 513 27.24 14.87 -11.95
C GLU A 513 26.01 14.00 -12.28
N GLY A 514 25.42 13.36 -11.27
CA GLY A 514 24.24 12.50 -11.41
C GLY A 514 22.99 13.26 -11.83
N THR A 515 22.73 14.41 -11.21
CA THR A 515 21.60 15.29 -11.59
C THR A 515 21.77 15.91 -12.98
N LEU A 516 22.99 16.25 -13.41
CA LEU A 516 23.25 16.71 -14.77
C LEU A 516 22.99 15.61 -15.81
N LYS A 517 23.42 14.37 -15.54
CA LYS A 517 23.10 13.21 -16.39
C LYS A 517 21.59 12.98 -16.44
N ALA A 518 20.91 13.02 -15.29
CA ALA A 518 19.46 12.90 -15.21
C ALA A 518 18.72 13.96 -16.02
N ALA A 519 19.10 15.23 -15.90
CA ALA A 519 18.50 16.33 -16.66
C ALA A 519 18.77 16.17 -18.17
N THR A 520 19.97 15.73 -18.55
CA THR A 520 20.33 15.44 -19.94
C THR A 520 19.49 14.31 -20.53
N ASP A 521 19.28 13.23 -19.78
CA ASP A 521 18.46 12.10 -20.23
C ASP A 521 16.98 12.50 -20.41
N LEU A 522 16.45 13.32 -19.50
CA LEU A 522 15.05 13.71 -19.48
C LEU A 522 14.74 14.81 -20.50
N TYR A 523 15.67 15.75 -20.71
CA TYR A 523 15.38 17.00 -21.43
C TYR A 523 16.41 17.36 -22.52
N GLY A 524 17.54 16.65 -22.59
CA GLY A 524 18.65 16.92 -23.52
C GLY A 524 19.76 17.80 -22.93
N ALA A 525 20.99 17.66 -23.44
CA ALA A 525 22.18 18.29 -22.87
C ALA A 525 22.18 19.84 -22.93
N ASP A 526 21.55 20.42 -23.96
CA ASP A 526 21.49 21.87 -24.18
C ASP A 526 20.24 22.53 -23.58
N SER A 527 19.43 21.77 -22.85
CA SER A 527 18.13 22.21 -22.31
C SER A 527 18.26 23.28 -21.23
N ALA A 528 17.16 23.97 -20.94
CA ALA A 528 17.10 24.91 -19.82
C ALA A 528 17.26 24.18 -18.48
N GLU A 529 16.79 22.94 -18.39
CA GLU A 529 16.86 22.09 -17.21
C GLU A 529 18.29 21.67 -16.89
N ALA A 530 19.06 21.22 -17.88
CA ALA A 530 20.47 20.86 -17.68
C ALA A 530 21.32 22.08 -17.27
N LYS A 531 21.04 23.24 -17.86
CA LYS A 531 21.66 24.52 -17.48
C LYS A 531 21.24 24.97 -16.07
N GLY A 532 19.97 24.80 -15.72
CA GLY A 532 19.41 25.11 -14.40
C GLY A 532 20.06 24.28 -13.30
N VAL A 533 20.24 22.97 -13.52
CA VAL A 533 20.98 22.08 -12.60
C VAL A 533 22.42 22.57 -12.41
N ALA A 534 23.12 22.88 -13.49
CA ALA A 534 24.49 23.40 -13.40
C ALA A 534 24.56 24.71 -12.60
N ALA A 535 23.62 25.63 -12.84
CA ALA A 535 23.55 26.93 -12.17
C ALA A 535 23.19 26.80 -10.69
N ALA A 536 22.21 25.97 -10.33
CA ALA A 536 21.81 25.77 -8.95
C ALA A 536 22.93 25.14 -8.11
N TRP A 537 23.65 24.14 -8.64
CA TRP A 537 24.81 23.55 -7.92
C TRP A 537 25.94 24.55 -7.74
N ALA A 538 26.23 25.35 -8.77
CA ALA A 538 27.19 26.45 -8.65
C ALA A 538 26.73 27.48 -7.61
N GLY A 539 25.42 27.74 -7.53
CA GLY A 539 24.79 28.62 -6.55
C GLY A 539 24.98 28.18 -5.10
N VAL A 540 25.23 26.89 -4.85
CA VAL A 540 25.60 26.36 -3.51
C VAL A 540 27.07 25.93 -3.43
N ASN A 541 27.93 26.45 -4.30
CA ASN A 541 29.38 26.21 -4.33
C ASN A 541 29.81 24.75 -4.58
N VAL A 542 28.98 23.92 -5.24
CA VAL A 542 29.38 22.59 -5.72
C VAL A 542 29.78 22.67 -7.20
N LYS A 543 31.05 22.42 -7.51
CA LYS A 543 31.68 22.75 -8.80
C LYS A 543 31.97 21.59 -9.74
#